data_AF-A0A7Y3GE69-F1
#
_entry.id   AF-A0A7Y3GE69-F1
#
_cell.length_a   1.000
_cell.length_b   1.000
_cell.length_c   1.000
_cell.angle_alpha   90.00
_cell.angle_beta   90.00
_cell.angle_gamma   90.00
#
_symmetry.space_group_name_H-M   'P 1'
#
loop_
_entity.id
_entity.type
_entity.pdbx_description
1 polymer ?
#
loop_
_entity_poly.entity_id
_entity_poly.type
_entity_poly.pdbx_seq_one_letter_code
_entity_poly.pdbx_strand_id
1 'polypeptide(L)'
;MTEPRAGQAVWRGATKRCARCGERKLFKRWASMVERCPRCGHKFERADGFWLGSIMMNMTFTFLLFLVVFFGGLALTWGDTPWLGLLIATMALNLLFPILFHPLSRTLWV
;
A
#
# COMPACT_ATOMS: atom_id res chain seq x y z
N MET A 1 -12.44 -18.98 -18.66
CA MET A 1 -12.05 -17.73 -17.96
C MET A 1 -10.55 -17.57 -18.18
N THR A 2 -10.15 -16.63 -19.04
CA THR A 2 -8.74 -16.42 -19.41
C THR A 2 -7.94 -15.91 -18.20
N GLU A 3 -6.80 -16.53 -17.95
CA GLU A 3 -5.89 -16.12 -16.88
C GLU A 3 -5.37 -14.70 -17.18
N PRO A 4 -5.50 -13.74 -16.25
CA PRO A 4 -4.95 -12.41 -16.46
C PRO A 4 -3.42 -12.51 -16.51
N ARG A 5 -2.81 -11.77 -17.43
CA ARG A 5 -1.35 -11.59 -17.44
C ARG A 5 -0.92 -11.01 -16.09
N ALA A 6 0.22 -11.45 -15.54
CA ALA A 6 0.71 -11.01 -14.24
C ALA A 6 0.72 -9.47 -14.08
N GLY A 7 1.14 -8.74 -15.13
CA GLY A 7 1.11 -7.27 -15.13
C GLY A 7 -0.30 -6.66 -15.05
N GLN A 8 -1.32 -7.30 -15.63
CA GLN A 8 -2.71 -6.87 -15.49
C GLN A 8 -3.26 -7.14 -14.10
N ALA A 9 -2.87 -8.24 -13.45
CA ALA A 9 -3.24 -8.53 -12.07
C ALA A 9 -2.66 -7.47 -11.11
N VAL A 10 -1.36 -7.15 -11.25
CA VAL A 10 -0.68 -6.10 -10.47
C VAL A 10 -1.32 -4.74 -10.70
N TRP A 11 -1.61 -4.36 -11.95
CA TRP A 11 -2.27 -3.09 -12.26
C TRP A 11 -3.68 -2.99 -11.67
N ARG A 12 -4.45 -4.09 -11.71
CA ARG A 12 -5.78 -4.16 -11.11
C ARG A 12 -5.69 -4.05 -9.58
N GLY A 13 -4.71 -4.70 -8.94
CA GLY A 13 -4.41 -4.54 -7.52
C GLY A 13 -4.07 -3.10 -7.16
N ALA A 14 -3.19 -2.45 -7.91
CA ALA A 14 -2.82 -1.04 -7.70
C ALA A 14 -4.01 -0.07 -7.84
N THR A 15 -4.98 -0.40 -8.69
CA THR A 15 -6.19 0.42 -8.92
C THR A 15 -7.39 0.04 -8.05
N LYS A 16 -7.19 -0.73 -6.97
CA LYS A 16 -8.24 -1.24 -6.05
C LYS A 16 -9.34 -2.03 -6.74
N ARG A 17 -8.96 -2.82 -7.77
CA ARG A 17 -9.86 -3.68 -8.54
C ARG A 17 -9.52 -5.14 -8.32
N CYS A 18 -10.48 -6.02 -8.59
CA CYS A 18 -10.25 -7.46 -8.47
C CYS A 18 -9.21 -7.90 -9.49
N ALA A 19 -8.10 -8.52 -9.03
CA ALA A 19 -7.05 -9.05 -9.90
C ALA A 19 -7.60 -10.00 -10.98
N ARG A 20 -8.59 -10.81 -10.60
CA ARG A 20 -9.23 -11.81 -11.49
C ARG A 20 -10.19 -11.20 -12.51
N CYS A 21 -11.20 -10.45 -12.05
CA CYS A 21 -12.33 -10.04 -12.90
C CYS A 21 -12.41 -8.54 -13.20
N GLY A 22 -11.56 -7.70 -12.60
CA GLY A 22 -11.52 -6.26 -12.79
C GLY A 22 -12.65 -5.46 -12.12
N GLU A 23 -13.49 -6.11 -11.32
CA GLU A 23 -14.61 -5.48 -10.61
C GLU A 23 -14.13 -4.40 -9.62
N ARG A 24 -14.90 -3.31 -9.50
CA ARG A 24 -14.68 -2.21 -8.55
C ARG A 24 -15.55 -2.44 -7.31
N LYS A 25 -15.54 -1.53 -6.32
CA LYS A 25 -16.31 -1.67 -5.04
C LYS A 25 -15.89 -2.87 -4.16
N LEU A 26 -14.60 -3.19 -4.15
CA LEU A 26 -14.07 -4.18 -3.21
C LEU A 26 -13.97 -3.67 -1.77
N PHE A 27 -14.05 -2.35 -1.56
CA PHE A 27 -13.94 -1.73 -0.25
C PHE A 27 -15.30 -1.18 0.18
N LYS A 28 -15.84 -1.70 1.29
CA LYS A 28 -17.05 -1.16 1.95
C LYS A 28 -16.73 0.10 2.76
N ARG A 29 -15.53 0.15 3.34
CA ARG A 29 -14.92 1.34 3.98
C ARG A 29 -13.49 1.47 3.50
N TRP A 30 -12.89 2.63 3.74
CA TRP A 30 -11.54 2.97 3.29
C TRP A 30 -10.47 1.91 3.58
N ALA A 31 -10.60 1.16 4.68
CA ALA A 31 -9.71 0.04 5.04
C ALA A 31 -10.43 -1.32 5.20
N SER A 32 -11.72 -1.42 4.85
CA SER A 32 -12.51 -2.66 5.00
C SER A 32 -12.82 -3.22 3.61
N MET A 33 -12.08 -4.27 3.24
CA MET A 33 -12.27 -5.02 2.00
C MET A 33 -13.35 -6.10 2.22
N VAL A 34 -14.10 -6.43 1.17
CA VAL A 34 -15.01 -7.58 1.18
C VAL A 34 -14.24 -8.90 1.11
N GLU A 35 -14.67 -9.90 1.88
CA GLU A 35 -14.03 -11.23 1.89
C GLU A 35 -14.06 -11.91 0.53
N ARG A 36 -15.12 -11.69 -0.25
CA ARG A 36 -15.33 -12.26 -1.58
C ARG A 36 -15.74 -11.20 -2.59
N CYS A 37 -15.18 -11.29 -3.79
CA CYS A 37 -15.58 -10.41 -4.89
C CYS A 37 -17.06 -10.64 -5.26
N PRO A 38 -17.89 -9.58 -5.36
CA PRO A 38 -19.33 -9.73 -5.66
C PRO A 38 -19.62 -10.26 -7.08
N ARG A 39 -18.66 -10.12 -8.01
CA ARG A 39 -18.82 -10.55 -9.41
C ARG A 39 -18.31 -11.97 -9.68
N CYS A 40 -17.12 -12.30 -9.17
CA CYS A 40 -16.44 -13.56 -9.50
C CYS A 40 -16.26 -14.51 -8.30
N GLY A 41 -16.71 -14.11 -7.11
CA GLY A 41 -16.61 -14.92 -5.90
C GLY A 41 -15.19 -15.14 -5.39
N HIS A 42 -14.17 -14.46 -5.93
CA HIS A 42 -12.78 -14.65 -5.52
C HIS A 42 -12.62 -14.28 -4.04
N LYS A 43 -12.16 -15.23 -3.24
CA LYS A 43 -11.89 -15.05 -1.80
C LYS A 43 -10.52 -14.37 -1.63
N PHE A 44 -10.52 -13.17 -1.06
CA PHE A 44 -9.32 -12.34 -0.87
C PHE A 44 -8.50 -12.81 0.34
N GLU A 45 -9.16 -13.15 1.45
CA GLU A 45 -8.53 -13.75 2.64
C GLU A 45 -8.73 -15.27 2.64
N ARG A 46 -7.72 -16.00 2.14
CA ARG A 46 -7.75 -17.48 2.10
C ARG A 46 -7.35 -18.15 3.41
N ALA A 47 -6.50 -17.52 4.23
CA ALA A 47 -6.02 -18.04 5.50
C ALA A 47 -5.83 -16.90 6.53
N ASP A 48 -6.05 -17.21 7.81
CA ASP A 48 -5.73 -16.31 8.92
C ASP A 48 -4.22 -16.06 8.95
N GLY A 49 -3.83 -14.79 8.76
CA GLY A 49 -2.42 -14.39 8.63
C GLY A 49 -2.08 -13.69 7.31
N PHE A 50 -2.94 -13.75 6.29
CA PHE A 50 -2.73 -12.99 5.04
C PHE A 50 -2.71 -11.47 5.27
N TRP A 51 -3.41 -11.00 6.30
CA TRP A 51 -3.38 -9.61 6.75
C TRP A 51 -2.00 -9.17 7.26
N LEU A 52 -1.21 -10.06 7.88
CA LEU A 52 0.15 -9.74 8.33
C LEU A 52 1.07 -9.40 7.14
N GLY A 53 0.90 -10.07 5.99
CA GLY A 53 1.65 -9.74 4.77
C GLY A 53 1.39 -8.31 4.30
N SER A 54 0.12 -7.87 4.34
CA SER A 54 -0.25 -6.51 3.97
C SER A 54 0.29 -5.44 4.94
N ILE A 55 0.42 -5.76 6.24
CA ILE A 55 1.04 -4.86 7.22
C ILE A 55 2.55 -4.79 6.98
N MET A 56 3.21 -5.94 6.78
CA MET A 56 4.64 -6.02 6.52
C MET A 56 5.01 -5.19 5.28
N MET A 57 4.28 -5.34 4.16
CA MET A 57 4.49 -4.52 2.97
C MET A 57 4.34 -3.01 3.26
N ASN A 58 3.26 -2.63 3.96
CA ASN A 58 3.01 -1.23 4.29
C ASN A 58 4.16 -0.65 5.15
N MET A 59 4.63 -1.42 6.14
CA MET A 59 5.75 -1.05 7.00
C MET A 59 7.07 -0.94 6.21
N THR A 60 7.36 -1.91 5.34
CA THR A 60 8.56 -1.89 4.49
C THR A 60 8.57 -0.66 3.57
N PHE A 61 7.47 -0.36 2.88
CA PHE A 61 7.39 0.83 2.01
C PHE A 61 7.50 2.13 2.80
N THR A 62 6.85 2.22 3.97
CA THR A 62 6.94 3.39 4.84
C THR A 62 8.38 3.61 5.30
N PHE A 63 9.06 2.55 5.72
CA PHE A 63 10.44 2.63 6.18
C PHE A 63 11.41 3.00 5.06
N LEU A 64 11.28 2.38 3.88
CA LEU A 64 12.09 2.74 2.71
C LEU A 64 11.89 4.19 2.30
N LEU A 65 10.63 4.66 2.27
CA LEU A 65 10.33 6.06 1.93
C LEU A 65 10.91 7.02 2.98
N PHE A 66 10.81 6.69 4.27
CA PHE A 66 11.45 7.45 5.33
C PHE A 66 12.96 7.57 5.13
N LEU A 67 13.66 6.45 4.85
CA LEU A 67 15.11 6.48 4.62
C LEU A 67 15.46 7.38 3.43
N VAL A 68 14.73 7.26 2.32
CA VAL A 68 14.95 8.08 1.12
C VAL A 68 14.77 9.57 1.42
N VAL A 69 13.70 9.95 2.12
CA VAL A 69 13.43 11.35 2.45
C VAL A 69 14.42 11.89 3.48
N PHE A 70 14.76 11.09 4.49
CA PHE A 70 15.70 11.50 5.54
C PHE A 70 17.12 11.69 5.00
N PHE A 71 17.67 10.67 4.31
CA PHE A 71 19.02 10.76 3.74
C PHE A 71 19.07 11.72 2.54
N GLY A 72 18.01 11.77 1.71
CA GLY A 72 17.91 12.75 0.63
C GLY A 72 17.86 14.18 1.15
N GLY A 73 17.08 14.43 2.22
CA GLY A 73 17.03 15.73 2.88
C GLY A 73 18.37 16.13 3.48
N LEU A 74 19.07 15.21 4.16
CA LEU A 74 20.42 15.45 4.69
C LEU A 74 21.44 15.77 3.59
N ALA A 75 21.42 15.02 2.49
CA ALA A 75 22.33 15.25 1.36
C ALA A 75 22.09 16.61 0.69
N LEU A 76 20.82 17.02 0.55
CA LEU A 76 20.45 18.29 -0.09
C LEU A 76 20.69 19.52 0.81
N THR A 77 20.59 19.36 2.13
CA THR A 77 20.74 20.46 3.11
C THR A 77 22.09 20.43 3.83
N TRP A 78 23.08 19.75 3.25
CA TRP A 78 24.38 19.55 3.88
C TRP A 78 25.09 20.90 4.11
N GLY A 79 25.26 21.27 5.38
CA GLY A 79 25.89 22.53 5.83
C GLY A 79 24.97 23.37 6.72
N ASP A 80 23.69 23.48 6.36
CA ASP A 80 22.66 24.25 7.10
C ASP A 80 21.39 23.40 7.23
N THR A 81 21.53 22.22 7.84
CA THR A 81 20.43 21.25 7.96
C THR A 81 19.29 21.81 8.84
N PRO A 82 18.09 22.05 8.30
CA PRO A 82 16.95 22.50 9.09
C PRO A 82 16.34 21.30 9.82
N TRP A 83 16.96 20.89 10.93
CA TRP A 83 16.59 19.72 11.73
C TRP A 83 15.09 19.67 12.07
N LEU A 84 14.51 20.81 12.42
CA LEU A 84 13.10 20.92 12.78
C LEU A 84 12.18 20.65 11.58
N GLY A 85 12.55 21.16 10.40
CA GLY A 85 11.81 20.93 9.16
C GLY A 85 11.90 19.48 8.70
N LEU A 86 13.10 18.88 8.78
CA LEU A 86 13.32 17.47 8.43
C LEU A 86 12.56 16.52 9.38
N LEU A 87 12.55 16.82 10.69
CA LEU A 87 11.78 16.08 11.68
C LEU A 87 10.28 16.18 11.40
N ILE A 88 9.73 17.38 11.21
CA ILE A 88 8.30 17.56 10.92
C ILE A 88 7.92 16.83 9.62
N ALA A 89 8.72 16.98 8.56
CA ALA A 89 8.46 16.33 7.27
C ALA A 89 8.46 14.80 7.38
N THR A 90 9.48 14.23 8.03
CA THR A 90 9.57 12.78 8.20
C THR A 90 8.52 12.22 9.15
N MET A 91 8.14 12.97 10.20
CA MET A 91 7.09 12.58 11.14
C MET A 91 5.71 12.62 10.48
N ALA A 92 5.40 13.67 9.73
CA ALA A 92 4.19 13.75 8.92
C ALA A 92 4.12 12.63 7.88
N LEU A 93 5.24 12.30 7.23
CA LEU A 93 5.33 11.20 6.28
C LEU A 93 5.06 9.85 6.94
N ASN A 94 5.71 9.54 8.06
CA ASN A 94 5.50 8.28 8.79
C ASN A 94 4.08 8.14 9.34
N LEU A 95 3.36 9.25 9.58
CA LEU A 95 1.96 9.19 10.00
C LEU A 95 1.02 9.04 8.82
N LEU A 96 1.15 9.90 7.80
CA LEU A 96 0.19 10.00 6.70
C LEU A 96 0.37 8.90 5.65
N PHE A 97 1.61 8.50 5.36
CA PHE A 97 1.90 7.52 4.32
C PHE A 97 1.32 6.12 4.62
N PRO A 98 1.57 5.49 5.79
CA PRO A 98 1.04 4.16 6.05
C PRO A 98 -0.49 4.16 6.07
N ILE A 99 -1.09 5.22 6.62
CA ILE A 99 -2.54 5.45 6.56
C ILE A 99 -2.99 5.40 5.10
N LEU A 100 -2.50 6.31 4.24
CA LEU A 100 -2.91 6.41 2.83
C LEU A 100 -2.62 5.15 2.00
N PHE A 101 -1.53 4.47 2.31
CA PHE A 101 -1.02 3.32 1.55
C PHE A 101 -1.60 1.98 2.01
N HIS A 102 -2.23 1.92 3.19
CA HIS A 102 -2.86 0.71 3.72
C HIS A 102 -3.86 0.04 2.75
N PRO A 103 -4.78 0.75 2.07
CA PRO A 103 -5.68 0.12 1.11
C PRO A 103 -4.97 -0.40 -0.16
N LEU A 104 -3.84 0.20 -0.57
CA LEU A 104 -3.03 -0.31 -1.69
C LEU A 104 -2.25 -1.57 -1.30
N SER A 105 -1.71 -1.60 -0.07
CA SER A 105 -0.99 -2.76 0.43
C SER A 105 -1.90 -4.00 0.49
N ARG A 106 -3.15 -3.84 0.93
CA ARG A 106 -4.13 -4.93 0.94
C ARG A 106 -4.53 -5.42 -0.45
N THR A 107 -4.49 -4.57 -1.48
CA THR A 107 -4.89 -4.96 -2.85
C THR A 107 -3.74 -5.47 -3.70
N LEU A 108 -2.50 -5.04 -3.41
CA LEU A 108 -1.29 -5.53 -4.06
C LEU A 108 -0.90 -6.93 -3.62
N TRP A 109 -1.25 -7.32 -2.39
CA TRP A 109 -0.91 -8.63 -1.83
C TRP A 109 -1.80 -9.78 -2.34
N VAL A 110 -2.96 -9.49 -2.93
CA VAL A 110 -3.96 -10.47 -3.45
C VAL A 110 -3.58 -10.96 -4.84
#